data_AF-A0A2J4GAD7-F1
#
_entry.id   AF-A0A2J4GAD7-F1
#
_cell.length_a   1.000
_cell.length_b   1.000
_cell.length_c   1.000
_cell.angle_alpha   90.00
_cell.angle_beta   90.00
_cell.angle_gamma   90.00
#
_symmetry.space_group_name_H-M   'P 1'
#
loop_
_entity.id
_entity.type
_entity.pdbx_description
1 polymer ?
#
loop_
_entity_poly.entity_id
_entity_poly.type
_entity_poly.pdbx_seq_one_letter_code
_entity_poly.pdbx_strand_id
1 'polypeptide(L)'
;MRSLKASSALAMILSLLLAALLGFYVPLKIVEGVSAKSLDPIFGGVIAVVSVIAGAALGFFALVFTVVLPFAESEERSETSYAIRLREMEEKLTVYRARQRAMLEELDAIKKELEEIRDILKEGMGV
;
A
#
# COMPACT_ATOMS: atom_id res chain seq x y z
N MET A 1 -0.24 13.50 21.05
CA MET A 1 -0.81 13.53 19.68
C MET A 1 -0.87 14.93 19.04
N ARG A 2 -1.14 16.02 19.77
CA ARG A 2 -1.16 17.39 19.19
C ARG A 2 0.20 17.90 18.66
N SER A 3 1.31 17.58 19.33
CA SER A 3 2.66 17.99 18.90
C SER A 3 3.11 17.34 17.58
N LEU A 4 2.70 16.09 17.32
CA LEU A 4 3.02 15.38 16.08
C LEU A 4 2.32 16.00 14.85
N LYS A 5 1.06 16.43 15.01
CA LYS A 5 0.31 17.09 13.93
C LYS A 5 0.86 18.48 13.61
N ALA A 6 1.30 19.23 14.62
CA ALA A 6 1.94 20.53 14.41
C ALA A 6 3.29 20.40 13.68
N SER A 7 4.08 19.38 14.03
CA SER A 7 5.34 19.06 13.33
C SER A 7 5.11 18.70 11.86
N SER A 8 4.11 17.86 11.55
CA SER A 8 3.84 17.46 10.16
C SER A 8 3.28 18.61 9.32
N ALA A 9 2.45 19.49 9.91
CA ALA A 9 1.94 20.68 9.24
C ALA A 9 3.08 21.68 8.92
N LEU A 10 4.00 21.89 9.85
CA LEU A 10 5.19 22.72 9.63
C LEU A 10 6.10 22.14 8.55
N ALA A 11 6.33 20.82 8.56
CA ALA A 11 7.11 20.14 7.53
C ALA A 11 6.46 20.26 6.14
N MET A 12 5.12 20.20 6.06
CA MET A 12 4.38 20.40 4.82
C MET A 12 4.54 21.83 4.28
N ILE A 13 4.37 22.84 5.13
CA ILE A 13 4.53 24.24 4.73
C ILE A 13 5.97 24.51 4.26
N LEU A 14 6.95 23.99 4.99
CA LEU A 14 8.36 24.16 4.66
C LEU A 14 8.72 23.49 3.32
N SER A 15 8.23 22.27 3.08
CA SER A 15 8.48 21.53 1.83
C SER A 15 7.80 22.18 0.62
N LEU A 16 6.57 22.71 0.78
CA LEU A 16 5.90 23.51 -0.26
C LEU A 16 6.66 24.81 -0.58
N LEU A 17 7.15 25.50 0.45
CA LEU A 17 7.98 26.70 0.26
C LEU A 17 9.28 26.36 -0.49
N LEU A 18 9.96 25.28 -0.12
CA LEU A 18 11.17 24.82 -0.81
C LEU A 18 10.88 24.44 -2.27
N ALA A 19 9.78 23.73 -2.51
CA ALA A 19 9.35 23.36 -3.85
C ALA A 19 9.06 24.60 -4.73
N ALA A 20 8.42 25.62 -4.17
CA ALA A 20 8.17 26.89 -4.88
C ALA A 20 9.48 27.66 -5.16
N LEU A 21 10.42 27.67 -4.21
CA LEU A 21 11.74 28.27 -4.39
C LEU A 21 12.52 27.59 -5.53
N LEU A 22 12.58 26.27 -5.54
CA LEU A 22 13.25 25.51 -6.60
C LEU A 22 12.50 25.57 -7.94
N GLY A 23 11.18 25.49 -7.92
CA GLY A 23 10.37 25.44 -9.14
C GLY A 23 10.23 26.78 -9.87
N PHE A 24 10.27 27.90 -9.14
CA PHE A 24 10.03 29.23 -9.70
C PHE A 24 11.16 30.22 -9.42
N TYR A 25 11.59 30.36 -8.16
CA TYR A 25 12.55 31.40 -7.80
C TYR A 25 13.94 31.17 -8.40
N VAL A 26 14.45 29.94 -8.34
CA VAL A 26 15.76 29.58 -8.88
C VAL A 26 15.81 29.76 -10.41
N PRO A 27 14.85 29.24 -11.22
CA PRO A 27 14.80 29.51 -12.65
C PRO A 27 14.77 31.00 -12.99
N LEU A 28 13.98 31.80 -12.26
CA LEU A 28 13.93 33.25 -12.46
C LEU A 28 15.30 33.91 -12.23
N LYS A 29 16.00 33.53 -11.16
CA LYS A 29 17.34 34.06 -10.85
C LYS A 29 18.39 33.65 -11.87
N ILE A 30 18.25 32.46 -12.45
CA ILE A 30 19.13 32.00 -13.53
C ILE A 30 18.91 32.84 -14.79
N VAL A 31 17.66 33.13 -15.15
CA VAL A 31 17.35 34.00 -16.30
C VAL A 31 17.93 35.40 -16.11
N GLU A 32 17.81 35.96 -14.90
CA GLU A 32 18.44 37.25 -14.56
C GLU A 32 19.97 37.20 -14.69
N GLY A 33 20.62 36.14 -14.20
CA GLY A 33 22.08 35.97 -14.28
C GLY A 33 22.59 35.79 -15.72
N VAL A 34 21.85 35.05 -16.55
CA VAL A 34 22.16 34.89 -17.98
C VAL A 34 21.99 36.23 -18.71
N SER A 35 20.93 36.99 -18.42
CA SER A 35 20.69 38.33 -18.99
C SER A 35 21.80 39.33 -18.61
N ALA A 36 22.28 39.26 -17.36
CA ALA A 36 23.39 40.07 -16.87
C ALA A 36 24.77 39.63 -17.40
N LYS A 37 24.85 38.61 -18.27
CA LYS A 37 26.09 37.97 -18.76
C LYS A 37 27.01 37.44 -17.64
N SER A 38 26.48 37.22 -16.43
CA SER A 38 27.24 36.64 -15.32
C SER A 38 27.25 35.12 -15.34
N LEU A 39 26.29 34.50 -16.05
CA LEU A 39 26.19 33.07 -16.24
C LEU A 39 26.23 32.69 -17.72
N ASP A 40 26.87 31.56 -18.02
CA ASP A 40 26.79 30.91 -19.33
C ASP A 40 25.35 30.42 -19.60
N PRO A 41 24.73 30.78 -20.74
CA PRO A 41 23.37 30.37 -21.07
C PRO A 41 23.14 28.87 -21.07
N ILE A 42 24.14 28.08 -21.52
CA ILE A 42 24.03 26.62 -21.59
C ILE A 42 24.00 26.04 -20.17
N PHE A 43 24.96 26.44 -19.34
CA PHE A 43 25.01 26.00 -17.95
C PHE A 43 23.78 26.45 -17.15
N GLY A 44 23.33 27.70 -17.33
CA GLY A 44 22.11 28.22 -16.73
C GLY A 44 20.87 27.42 -17.16
N GLY A 45 20.74 27.13 -18.45
CA GLY A 45 19.62 26.32 -18.96
C GLY A 45 19.52 24.95 -18.30
N VAL A 46 20.65 24.24 -18.14
CA VAL A 46 20.68 22.93 -17.47
C VAL A 46 20.24 23.04 -16.01
N ILE A 47 20.77 24.01 -15.27
CA ILE A 47 20.41 24.19 -13.85
C ILE A 47 18.93 24.56 -13.71
N ALA A 48 18.39 25.41 -14.59
CA ALA A 48 16.98 25.79 -14.55
C ALA A 48 16.07 24.56 -14.70
N VAL A 49 16.36 23.69 -15.68
CA VAL A 49 15.60 22.45 -15.89
C VAL A 49 15.68 21.53 -14.68
N VAL A 50 16.89 21.30 -14.15
CA VAL A 50 17.09 20.46 -12.96
C VAL A 50 16.34 21.02 -11.75
N SER A 51 16.36 22.35 -11.58
CA SER A 51 15.67 23.03 -10.49
C SER A 51 14.16 22.85 -10.56
N VAL A 52 13.57 22.97 -11.76
CA VAL A 52 12.13 22.73 -11.97
C VAL A 52 11.77 21.28 -11.66
N ILE A 53 12.56 20.31 -12.14
CA ILE A 53 12.32 18.88 -11.88
C ILE A 53 12.40 18.59 -10.38
N ALA A 54 13.42 19.11 -9.70
CA ALA A 54 13.59 18.94 -8.26
C ALA A 54 12.44 19.58 -7.46
N GLY A 55 12.02 20.80 -7.83
CA GLY A 55 10.88 21.48 -7.22
C GLY A 55 9.57 20.72 -7.42
N ALA A 56 9.32 20.20 -8.63
CA ALA A 56 8.15 19.40 -8.95
C ALA A 56 8.12 18.08 -8.15
N ALA A 57 9.25 17.36 -8.10
CA ALA A 57 9.37 16.12 -7.32
C ALA A 57 9.13 16.37 -5.83
N LEU A 58 9.76 17.40 -5.26
CA LEU A 58 9.56 17.77 -3.85
C LEU A 58 8.10 18.14 -3.56
N GLY A 59 7.47 18.95 -4.43
CA GLY A 59 6.06 19.32 -4.29
C GLY A 59 5.13 18.11 -4.37
N PHE A 60 5.38 17.20 -5.31
CA PHE A 60 4.61 15.96 -5.45
C PHE A 60 4.71 15.08 -4.19
N PHE A 61 5.93 14.79 -3.72
CA PHE A 61 6.11 13.95 -2.54
C PHE A 61 5.56 14.60 -1.27
N ALA A 62 5.74 15.91 -1.10
CA ALA A 62 5.13 16.63 0.01
C ALA A 62 3.61 16.39 0.05
N LEU A 63 2.92 16.55 -1.07
CA LEU A 63 1.47 16.38 -1.17
C LEU A 63 1.05 14.92 -0.95
N VAL A 64 1.76 13.96 -1.53
CA VAL A 64 1.45 12.53 -1.38
C VAL A 64 1.59 12.08 0.07
N PHE A 65 2.69 12.42 0.75
CA PHE A 65 2.95 11.96 2.11
C PHE A 65 2.14 12.70 3.18
N THR A 66 1.76 13.96 2.96
CA THR A 66 1.03 14.75 3.97
C THR A 66 -0.48 14.75 3.77
N VAL A 67 -0.95 14.58 2.52
CA VAL A 67 -2.39 14.62 2.19
C VAL A 67 -2.86 13.26 1.72
N VAL A 68 -2.25 12.63 0.73
CA VAL A 68 -2.84 11.42 0.13
C VAL A 68 -2.76 10.20 1.05
N LEU A 69 -1.57 9.90 1.59
CA LEU A 69 -1.32 8.73 2.44
C LEU A 69 -2.14 8.74 3.75
N PRO A 70 -2.19 9.85 4.52
CA PRO A 70 -2.97 9.89 5.76
C PRO A 70 -4.47 9.75 5.53
N PHE A 71 -4.98 10.27 4.41
CA PHE A 71 -6.39 10.12 4.05
C PHE A 71 -6.69 8.66 3.65
N ALA A 72 -5.83 8.03 2.85
CA ALA A 72 -5.98 6.63 2.46
C ALA A 72 -5.93 5.66 3.66
N GLU A 73 -4.98 5.86 4.58
CA GLU A 73 -4.88 5.04 5.80
C GLU A 73 -6.08 5.27 6.75
N SER A 74 -6.69 6.46 6.73
CA SER A 74 -7.86 6.75 7.54
C SER A 74 -9.14 6.07 7.04
N GLU A 75 -9.28 5.86 5.73
CA GLU A 75 -10.41 5.11 5.14
C GLU A 75 -10.32 3.62 5.46
N GLU A 76 -9.12 3.02 5.42
CA GLU A 76 -8.92 1.62 5.81
C GLU A 76 -9.15 1.36 7.30
N ARG A 77 -8.96 2.37 8.15
CA ARG A 77 -9.23 2.30 9.59
C ARG A 77 -10.64 2.70 10.00
N SER A 78 -11.54 2.98 9.06
CA SER A 78 -12.95 3.16 9.41
C SER A 78 -13.46 1.87 10.06
N GLU A 79 -14.04 1.98 11.26
CA GLU A 79 -14.59 0.83 12.01
C GLU A 79 -15.55 0.00 11.15
N THR A 80 -16.23 0.67 10.21
CA THR A 80 -17.11 0.08 9.21
C THR A 80 -16.39 -0.90 8.28
N SER A 81 -15.20 -0.55 7.78
CA SER A 81 -14.44 -1.40 6.86
C SER A 81 -13.87 -2.64 7.58
N TYR A 82 -13.45 -2.49 8.84
CA TYR A 82 -13.01 -3.60 9.67
C TYR A 82 -14.15 -4.57 9.99
N ALA A 83 -15.33 -4.05 10.36
CA ALA A 83 -16.51 -4.87 10.64
C ALA A 83 -16.97 -5.67 9.42
N ILE A 84 -16.92 -5.09 8.21
CA ILE A 84 -17.26 -5.78 6.96
C ILE A 84 -16.28 -6.93 6.70
N ARG A 85 -14.95 -6.69 6.81
CA ARG A 85 -13.94 -7.74 6.62
C ARG A 85 -14.09 -8.87 7.65
N LEU A 86 -14.40 -8.55 8.91
CA LEU A 86 -14.62 -9.57 9.95
C LEU A 86 -15.79 -10.48 9.60
N ARG A 87 -16.89 -9.88 9.13
CA ARG A 87 -18.12 -10.60 8.76
C ARG A 87 -17.89 -11.53 7.57
N GLU A 88 -17.15 -11.07 6.56
CA GLU A 88 -16.77 -11.91 5.42
C GLU A 88 -15.84 -13.07 5.83
N MET A 89 -14.92 -12.85 6.77
CA MET A 89 -14.05 -13.91 7.27
C MET A 89 -14.83 -14.94 8.09
N GLU A 90 -15.78 -14.50 8.91
CA GLU A 90 -16.62 -15.38 9.71
C GLU A 90 -17.52 -16.27 8.82
N GLU A 91 -18.11 -15.69 7.77
CA GLU A 91 -18.91 -16.44 6.79
C GLU A 91 -18.07 -17.47 6.01
N LYS A 92 -16.84 -17.11 5.63
CA LYS A 92 -15.93 -18.09 5.01
C LYS A 92 -15.58 -19.22 5.99
N LEU A 93 -15.31 -18.90 7.26
CA LEU A 93 -14.98 -19.88 8.29
C LEU A 93 -16.13 -20.87 8.56
N THR A 94 -17.37 -20.41 8.59
CA THR A 94 -18.53 -21.30 8.78
C THR A 94 -18.69 -22.27 7.62
N VAL A 95 -18.56 -21.80 6.38
CA VAL A 95 -18.60 -22.64 5.18
C VAL A 95 -17.46 -23.66 5.17
N TYR A 96 -16.24 -23.24 5.50
CA TYR A 96 -15.10 -24.15 5.59
C TYR A 96 -15.29 -25.23 6.65
N ARG A 97 -15.82 -24.86 7.82
CA ARG A 97 -16.11 -25.83 8.90
C ARG A 97 -17.20 -26.81 8.51
N ALA A 98 -18.25 -26.35 7.83
CA ALA A 98 -19.30 -27.22 7.31
C ALA A 98 -18.73 -28.22 6.29
N ARG A 99 -17.87 -27.76 5.38
CA ARG A 99 -17.21 -28.61 4.38
C ARG A 99 -16.24 -29.62 5.00
N GLN A 100 -15.50 -29.24 6.04
CA GLN A 100 -14.63 -30.17 6.76
C GLN A 100 -15.41 -31.29 7.45
N ARG A 101 -16.59 -31.00 8.00
CA ARG A 101 -17.46 -32.03 8.60
C ARG A 101 -17.94 -33.03 7.55
N ALA A 102 -18.42 -32.55 6.41
CA ALA A 102 -18.83 -33.43 5.31
C ALA A 102 -17.68 -34.32 4.81
N MET A 103 -16.47 -33.76 4.70
CA MET A 103 -15.29 -34.53 4.29
C MET A 103 -14.89 -35.60 5.32
N LEU A 104 -15.08 -35.35 6.62
CA LEU A 104 -14.83 -36.36 7.65
C LEU A 104 -15.83 -37.51 7.58
N GLU A 105 -17.12 -37.23 7.31
CA GLU A 105 -18.13 -38.26 7.10
C GLU A 105 -17.81 -39.12 5.85
N GLU A 106 -17.35 -38.50 4.77
CA GLU A 106 -16.88 -39.22 3.57
C GLU A 106 -15.68 -40.13 3.88
N LEU A 107 -14.73 -39.66 4.70
CA LEU A 107 -13.57 -40.46 5.10
C LEU A 107 -13.96 -41.66 5.98
N ASP A 108 -14.92 -41.51 6.88
CA ASP A 108 -15.42 -42.62 7.69
C ASP A 108 -16.16 -43.66 6.83
N ALA A 109 -16.89 -43.22 5.80
CA ALA A 109 -17.51 -44.12 4.84
C ALA A 109 -16.47 -44.92 4.05
N ILE A 110 -15.43 -44.25 3.51
CA ILE A 110 -14.31 -44.90 2.81
C ILE A 110 -13.60 -45.90 3.72
N LYS A 111 -13.36 -45.54 4.99
CA LYS A 111 -12.74 -46.44 5.96
C LYS A 111 -13.57 -47.73 6.12
N LYS A 112 -14.89 -47.61 6.23
CA LYS A 112 -15.78 -48.76 6.38
C LYS A 112 -15.74 -49.67 5.14
N GLU A 113 -15.76 -49.10 3.93
CA GLU A 113 -15.62 -49.87 2.69
C GLU A 113 -14.28 -50.63 2.63
N LEU A 114 -13.18 -50.00 3.06
CA LEU A 114 -11.87 -50.65 3.12
C LEU A 114 -11.83 -51.78 4.17
N GLU A 115 -12.52 -51.63 5.30
CA GLU A 115 -12.66 -52.69 6.29
C GLU A 115 -13.45 -53.88 5.75
N GLU A 116 -14.56 -53.64 5.05
CA GLU A 116 -15.33 -54.71 4.38
C GLU A 116 -14.49 -55.43 3.31
N ILE A 117 -13.76 -54.69 2.47
CA ILE A 117 -12.84 -55.29 1.48
C ILE A 117 -11.76 -56.13 2.18
N ARG A 118 -11.17 -55.62 3.26
CA ARG A 118 -10.15 -56.34 4.03
C ARG A 118 -10.71 -57.63 4.61
N ASP A 119 -11.92 -57.59 5.15
CA ASP A 119 -12.52 -58.74 5.82
C ASP A 119 -12.91 -59.82 4.78
N ILE A 120 -13.42 -59.43 3.60
CA ILE A 120 -13.63 -60.33 2.46
C ILE A 120 -12.31 -60.97 2.00
N LEU A 121 -11.23 -60.19 1.91
CA LEU A 121 -9.92 -60.70 1.51
C LEU A 121 -9.35 -61.71 2.53
N LYS A 122 -9.58 -61.50 3.83
CA LYS A 122 -9.20 -62.46 4.88
C LYS A 122 -10.00 -63.76 4.77
N GLU A 123 -11.32 -63.68 4.62
CA GLU A 123 -12.16 -64.86 4.41
C GLU A 123 -11.74 -65.66 3.17
N GLY A 124 -11.45 -64.97 2.06
CA GLY A 124 -11.00 -65.62 0.82
C GLY A 124 -9.59 -66.23 0.89
N MET A 125 -8.72 -65.72 1.78
CA MET A 125 -7.37 -66.25 1.99
C MET A 125 -7.29 -67.39 3.01
N GLY A 126 -8.37 -67.70 3.74
CA GLY A 126 -8.42 -68.78 4.72
C GLY A 126 -7.50 -68.57 5.93
N VAL A 127 -7.20 -67.32 6.28
CA VAL A 127 -6.47 -66.90 7.50
C VAL A 127 -7.34 -65.98 8.35
#